data_AF-A0A3D4QFW1-F1
#
_entry.id   AF-A0A3D4QFW1-F1
#
_cell.length_a   1.000
_cell.length_b   1.000
_cell.length_c   1.000
_cell.angle_alpha   90.00
_cell.angle_beta   90.00
_cell.angle_gamma   90.00
#
_symmetry.space_group_name_H-M   'P 1'
#
loop_
_entity.id
_entity.type
_entity.pdbx_description
1 polymer ?
#
loop_
_entity_poly.entity_id
_entity_poly.type
_entity_poly.pdbx_seq_one_letter_code
_entity_poly.pdbx_strand_id
1 'polypeptide(L)'
;MRHPIPVSCLLALLLFPGLAGEARAADAYATPADLGKALFFDTNLSKNRTQACATCHNPANAFTDPRETAVGRAVSLGDDGTSLGDRNTPTAAYAKFAPKFQRLKDGRYVGGQFLDGREPDLAGQAG
;
A
#
# COMPACT_ATOMS: atom_id res chain seq x y z
N MET A 1 -36.86 -47.26 35.71
CA MET A 1 -35.52 -47.76 36.06
C MET A 1 -34.53 -46.67 35.71
N ARG A 2 -33.93 -46.04 36.74
CA ARG A 2 -33.08 -44.85 36.62
C ARG A 2 -31.62 -45.33 36.55
N HIS A 3 -30.95 -45.15 35.42
CA HIS A 3 -29.51 -45.38 35.35
C HIS A 3 -28.77 -44.17 35.92
N PRO A 4 -27.82 -44.34 36.86
CA PRO A 4 -27.01 -43.25 37.38
C PRO A 4 -26.03 -42.80 36.28
N ILE A 5 -26.10 -41.51 35.94
CA ILE A 5 -25.09 -40.85 35.09
C ILE A 5 -23.77 -40.87 35.87
N PRO A 6 -22.68 -41.45 35.35
CA PRO A 6 -21.42 -41.48 36.07
C PRO A 6 -20.88 -40.06 36.27
N VAL A 7 -20.57 -39.73 37.52
CA VAL A 7 -19.99 -38.46 37.99
C VAL A 7 -18.51 -38.37 37.56
N SER A 8 -18.22 -38.64 36.29
CA SER A 8 -16.88 -38.58 35.71
C SER A 8 -16.79 -37.64 34.50
N CYS A 9 -17.89 -36.96 34.14
CA CYS A 9 -17.89 -35.95 33.07
C CYS A 9 -17.81 -34.51 33.58
N LEU A 10 -17.55 -34.31 34.87
CA LEU A 10 -17.56 -33.00 35.50
C LEU A 10 -16.14 -32.50 35.86
N LEU A 11 -15.11 -32.72 35.03
CA LEU A 11 -13.79 -32.12 35.29
C LEU A 11 -12.86 -32.09 34.06
N ALA A 12 -13.38 -31.74 32.88
CA ALA A 12 -12.52 -31.55 31.69
C ALA A 12 -12.71 -30.18 31.03
N LEU A 13 -13.05 -29.16 31.84
CA LEU A 13 -13.28 -27.80 31.34
C LEU A 13 -12.39 -26.75 32.03
N LEU A 14 -11.11 -27.03 32.30
CA LEU A 14 -10.26 -26.01 32.96
C LEU A 14 -8.76 -26.02 32.58
N LEU A 15 -8.32 -26.55 31.43
CA LEU A 15 -6.93 -26.33 30.98
C LEU A 15 -6.81 -26.22 29.47
N PHE A 16 -7.30 -25.12 28.91
CA PHE A 16 -6.62 -24.50 27.77
C PHE A 16 -5.88 -23.27 28.29
N PRO A 17 -4.63 -23.40 28.78
CA PRO A 17 -3.79 -22.24 29.00
C PRO A 17 -3.62 -21.59 27.63
N GLY A 18 -4.04 -20.33 27.53
CA GLY A 18 -4.13 -19.62 26.27
C GLY A 18 -2.83 -19.66 25.48
N LEU A 19 -2.86 -20.29 24.31
CA LEU A 19 -2.07 -19.85 23.17
C LEU A 19 -2.87 -18.76 22.45
N ALA A 20 -3.14 -17.65 23.15
CA ALA A 20 -3.50 -16.40 22.51
C ALA A 20 -2.21 -15.58 22.40
N GLY A 21 -1.29 -16.04 21.56
CA GLY A 21 -0.31 -15.14 20.98
C GLY A 21 -1.05 -14.27 19.99
N GLU A 22 -1.50 -13.09 20.40
CA GLU A 22 -1.92 -12.05 19.46
C GLU A 22 -0.69 -11.67 18.64
N ALA A 23 -0.50 -12.32 17.49
CA ALA A 23 0.42 -11.84 16.48
C ALA A 23 -0.05 -10.43 16.10
N ARG A 24 0.72 -9.40 16.48
CA ARG A 24 0.41 -8.05 16.00
C ARG A 24 0.73 -8.05 14.50
N ALA A 25 -0.10 -7.39 13.70
CA ALA A 25 0.17 -7.21 12.27
C ALA A 25 1.57 -6.60 12.00
N ALA A 26 2.13 -5.89 12.98
CA ALA A 26 3.50 -5.38 12.95
C ALA A 26 4.59 -6.48 12.93
N ASP A 27 4.32 -7.67 13.46
CA ASP A 27 5.27 -8.79 13.50
C ASP A 27 5.28 -9.58 12.17
N ALA A 28 4.37 -9.29 11.24
CA ALA A 28 4.27 -9.98 9.96
C ALA A 28 5.37 -9.56 8.96
N TYR A 29 6.01 -8.41 9.18
CA TYR A 29 7.02 -7.85 8.28
C TYR A 29 8.31 -7.53 9.04
N ALA A 30 9.45 -7.98 8.51
CA ALA A 30 10.74 -7.81 9.17
C ALA A 30 11.20 -6.34 9.22
N THR A 31 10.82 -5.53 8.24
CA THR A 31 11.17 -4.11 8.19
C THR A 31 10.00 -3.26 7.67
N PRO A 32 9.99 -1.94 7.95
CA PRO A 32 9.05 -1.01 7.32
C PRO A 32 9.15 -1.01 5.78
N ALA A 33 10.32 -1.33 5.22
CA ALA A 33 10.49 -1.45 3.78
C ALA A 33 9.78 -2.70 3.22
N ASP A 34 9.78 -3.82 3.96
CA ASP A 34 9.04 -5.03 3.57
C ASP A 34 7.54 -4.81 3.63
N LEU A 35 7.04 -4.12 4.67
CA LEU A 35 5.65 -3.70 4.74
C LEU A 35 5.31 -2.75 3.59
N GLY A 36 6.14 -1.73 3.33
CA GLY A 36 5.95 -0.80 2.22
C GLY A 36 5.92 -1.50 0.86
N LYS A 37 6.78 -2.51 0.66
CA LYS A 37 6.75 -3.36 -0.52
C LYS A 37 5.44 -4.14 -0.61
N ALA A 38 4.95 -4.75 0.47
CA ALA A 38 3.69 -5.46 0.45
C ALA A 38 2.53 -4.53 0.06
N LEU A 39 2.45 -3.35 0.67
CA LEU A 39 1.45 -2.32 0.36
C LEU A 39 1.53 -1.84 -1.10
N PHE A 40 2.74 -1.72 -1.66
CA PHE A 40 2.93 -1.29 -3.05
C PHE A 40 2.24 -2.20 -4.08
N PHE A 41 2.06 -3.47 -3.75
CA PHE A 41 1.38 -4.47 -4.59
C PHE A 41 -0.04 -4.82 -4.09
N ASP A 42 -0.53 -4.20 -3.01
CA ASP A 42 -1.82 -4.53 -2.42
C ASP A 42 -2.97 -3.78 -3.12
N THR A 43 -3.86 -4.53 -3.78
CA THR A 43 -5.03 -3.94 -4.44
C THR A 43 -6.12 -3.53 -3.47
N ASN A 44 -6.10 -3.99 -2.21
CA ASN A 44 -7.09 -3.61 -1.20
C ASN A 44 -7.05 -2.11 -0.86
N LEU A 45 -5.99 -1.39 -1.28
CA LEU A 45 -5.88 0.06 -1.14
C LEU A 45 -6.71 0.85 -2.17
N SER A 46 -7.33 0.17 -3.14
CA SER A 46 -8.27 0.77 -4.09
C SER A 46 -9.72 0.40 -3.74
N LYS A 47 -10.66 1.27 -4.12
CA LYS A 47 -12.08 1.15 -3.73
C LYS A 47 -12.73 -0.13 -4.27
N ASN A 48 -12.50 -0.44 -5.54
CA ASN A 48 -13.01 -1.61 -6.24
C ASN A 48 -12.05 -2.80 -6.17
N ARG A 49 -10.90 -2.63 -5.50
CA ARG A 49 -9.85 -3.63 -5.33
C ARG A 49 -9.24 -4.10 -6.65
N THR A 50 -9.18 -3.23 -7.65
CA THR A 50 -8.63 -3.54 -8.98
C THR A 50 -7.25 -2.94 -9.22
N GLN A 51 -6.81 -2.01 -8.36
CA GLN A 51 -5.59 -1.24 -8.56
C GLN A 51 -4.70 -1.21 -7.30
N ALA A 52 -3.40 -1.35 -7.50
CA ALA A 52 -2.36 -1.10 -6.50
C ALA A 52 -1.40 -0.01 -7.01
N CYS A 53 -0.41 0.40 -6.20
CA CYS A 53 0.63 1.32 -6.67
C CYS A 53 1.36 0.75 -7.90
N ALA A 54 1.69 -0.55 -7.85
CA ALA A 54 2.36 -1.29 -8.91
C ALA A 54 1.56 -1.40 -10.22
N THR A 55 0.24 -1.15 -10.20
CA THR A 55 -0.58 -1.15 -11.42
C THR A 55 -0.17 -0.03 -12.36
N CYS A 56 0.00 1.20 -11.85
CA CYS A 56 0.49 2.34 -12.64
C CYS A 56 2.01 2.48 -12.57
N HIS A 57 2.66 2.02 -11.51
CA HIS A 57 4.12 2.05 -11.36
C HIS A 57 4.71 0.65 -11.53
N ASN A 58 4.61 0.10 -12.74
CA ASN A 58 4.96 -1.29 -13.02
C ASN A 58 6.48 -1.54 -12.95
N PRO A 59 6.99 -2.43 -12.08
CA PRO A 59 8.42 -2.69 -11.95
C PRO A 59 9.10 -3.19 -13.24
N ALA A 60 8.38 -3.93 -14.09
CA ALA A 60 8.90 -4.42 -15.38
C ALA A 60 9.04 -3.31 -16.43
N ASN A 61 8.48 -2.12 -16.18
CA ASN A 61 8.51 -0.97 -17.07
C ASN A 61 9.10 0.25 -16.37
N ALA A 62 10.18 0.04 -15.62
CA ALA A 62 10.88 1.07 -14.85
C ALA A 62 9.93 1.90 -13.96
N PHE A 63 8.94 1.24 -13.34
CA PHE A 63 7.94 1.86 -12.47
C PHE A 63 7.10 2.96 -13.14
N THR A 64 6.79 2.79 -14.43
CA THR A 64 5.83 3.60 -15.20
C THR A 64 4.63 2.75 -15.64
N ASP A 65 3.59 3.37 -16.19
CA ASP A 65 2.36 2.65 -16.58
C ASP A 65 2.51 2.12 -18.02
N PRO A 66 2.47 0.79 -18.22
CA PRO A 66 2.54 0.22 -19.56
C PRO A 66 1.18 0.09 -20.26
N ARG A 67 0.08 0.33 -19.54
CA ARG A 67 -1.28 0.05 -20.04
C ARG A 67 -1.69 1.10 -21.08
N GLU A 68 -2.41 0.65 -22.10
CA GLU A 68 -3.04 1.53 -23.09
C GLU A 68 -4.36 2.09 -22.52
N THR A 69 -4.67 3.34 -22.83
CA THR A 69 -5.96 3.99 -22.52
C THR A 69 -6.62 4.53 -23.79
N ALA A 70 -7.79 5.15 -23.66
CA ALA A 70 -8.48 5.81 -24.78
C ALA A 70 -7.65 6.93 -25.44
N VAL A 71 -6.64 7.46 -24.74
CA VAL A 71 -5.70 8.49 -25.26
C VAL A 71 -4.27 7.94 -25.35
N GLY A 72 -4.15 6.64 -25.57
CA GLY A 72 -2.90 5.92 -25.61
C GLY A 72 -2.22 5.82 -24.25
N ARG A 73 -0.90 6.06 -24.18
CA ARG A 73 -0.08 5.95 -22.95
C ARG A 73 0.24 7.30 -22.32
N ALA A 74 -0.52 8.34 -22.65
CA ALA A 74 -0.29 9.68 -22.12
C ALA A 74 -0.65 9.80 -20.63
N VAL A 75 -1.66 9.06 -20.16
CA VAL A 75 -2.18 9.09 -18.79
C VAL A 75 -2.66 7.70 -18.36
N SER A 76 -2.80 7.49 -17.05
CA SER A 76 -3.27 6.22 -16.47
C SER A 76 -4.78 6.18 -16.27
N LEU A 77 -5.37 4.98 -16.45
CA LEU A 77 -6.74 4.66 -16.06
C LEU A 77 -6.82 4.35 -14.56
N GLY A 78 -7.82 4.92 -13.89
CA GLY A 78 -8.11 4.70 -12.48
C GLY A 78 -8.90 3.42 -12.19
N ASP A 79 -9.10 3.14 -10.89
CA ASP A 79 -9.73 1.93 -10.35
C ASP A 79 -11.22 1.76 -10.71
N ASP A 80 -11.90 2.81 -11.15
CA ASP A 80 -13.27 2.73 -11.67
C ASP A 80 -13.34 2.23 -13.12
N GLY A 81 -12.19 2.03 -13.77
CA GLY A 81 -12.09 1.60 -15.15
C GLY A 81 -12.55 2.66 -16.17
N THR A 82 -12.80 3.90 -15.75
CA THR A 82 -13.34 4.97 -16.59
C THR A 82 -12.56 6.27 -16.49
N SER A 83 -12.20 6.68 -15.27
CA SER A 83 -11.54 7.95 -14.99
C SER A 83 -10.10 7.95 -15.48
N LEU A 84 -9.73 9.01 -16.21
CA LEU A 84 -8.36 9.28 -16.64
C LEU A 84 -7.80 10.48 -15.87
N GLY A 85 -6.51 10.42 -15.55
CA GLY A 85 -5.78 11.60 -15.06
C GLY A 85 -5.52 12.61 -16.19
N ASP A 86 -5.00 13.78 -15.80
CA ASP A 86 -4.55 14.84 -16.74
C ASP A 86 -3.00 14.96 -16.80
N ARG A 87 -2.30 14.01 -16.19
CA ARG A 87 -0.84 13.97 -16.13
C ARG A 87 -0.34 12.54 -16.29
N ASN A 88 0.77 12.39 -17.00
CA ASN A 88 1.44 11.10 -17.13
C ASN A 88 1.94 10.59 -15.78
N THR A 89 1.96 9.27 -15.59
CA THR A 89 2.56 8.60 -14.41
C THR A 89 4.09 8.62 -14.54
N PRO A 90 4.83 9.40 -13.72
CA PRO A 90 6.29 9.39 -13.77
C PRO A 90 6.84 8.07 -13.22
N THR A 91 8.12 7.78 -13.48
CA THR A 91 8.80 6.67 -12.83
C THR A 91 8.82 6.87 -11.30
N ALA A 92 8.52 5.82 -10.53
CA ALA A 92 8.79 5.81 -9.09
C ALA A 92 10.27 5.54 -8.78
N ALA A 93 11.05 5.05 -9.76
CA ALA A 93 12.48 4.84 -9.58
C ALA A 93 13.17 6.19 -9.33
N TYR A 94 14.16 6.19 -8.44
CA TYR A 94 14.93 7.38 -8.04
C TYR A 94 14.12 8.51 -7.38
N ALA A 95 12.79 8.41 -7.23
CA ALA A 95 11.96 9.44 -6.60
C ALA A 95 12.39 9.77 -5.15
N LYS A 96 12.98 8.80 -4.43
CA LYS A 96 13.56 8.99 -3.09
C LYS A 96 14.65 10.06 -3.02
N PHE A 97 15.32 10.35 -4.14
CA PHE A 97 16.41 11.33 -4.18
C PHE A 97 15.93 12.77 -4.38
N ALA A 98 14.63 12.98 -4.65
CA ALA A 98 14.07 14.32 -4.62
C ALA A 98 14.22 14.91 -3.21
N PRO A 99 14.79 16.12 -3.06
CA PRO A 99 14.83 16.77 -1.76
C PRO A 99 13.41 17.17 -1.32
N LYS A 100 13.24 17.49 -0.04
CA LYS A 100 11.98 18.07 0.43
C LYS A 100 11.65 19.35 -0.34
N PHE A 101 10.36 19.59 -0.60
CA PHE A 101 9.93 20.82 -1.24
C PHE A 101 10.37 22.04 -0.43
N GLN A 102 11.12 22.94 -1.06
CA GLN A 102 11.64 24.14 -0.40
C GLN A 102 11.97 25.25 -1.39
N ARG A 103 11.97 26.49 -0.89
CA ARG A 103 12.47 27.67 -1.61
C ARG A 103 13.92 27.94 -1.20
N LEU A 104 14.81 27.99 -2.18
CA LEU A 104 16.21 28.32 -2.02
C LEU A 104 16.42 29.81 -1.72
N LYS A 105 17.62 30.18 -1.26
CA LYS A 105 18.00 31.55 -0.93
C LYS A 105 17.89 32.51 -2.13
N ASP A 106 18.08 32.01 -3.34
CA ASP A 106 17.96 32.76 -4.59
C ASP A 106 16.51 32.86 -5.12
N GLY A 107 15.54 32.33 -4.37
CA GLY A 107 14.12 32.40 -4.69
C GLY A 107 13.59 31.24 -5.52
N ARG A 108 14.43 30.33 -6.04
CA ARG A 108 13.98 29.16 -6.79
C ARG A 108 13.34 28.11 -5.88
N TYR A 109 12.32 27.42 -6.36
CA TYR A 109 11.74 26.26 -5.69
C TYR A 109 12.40 24.96 -6.18
N VAL A 110 12.64 24.02 -5.28
CA VAL A 110 13.21 22.70 -5.58
C VAL A 110 12.57 21.61 -4.73
N GLY A 111 12.61 20.38 -5.23
CA GLY A 111 12.16 19.20 -4.50
C GLY A 111 10.66 18.97 -4.57
N GLY A 112 10.18 18.18 -3.61
CA GLY A 112 8.79 17.73 -3.54
C GLY A 112 8.50 16.58 -4.49
N GLN A 113 7.29 16.06 -4.36
CA GLN A 113 6.74 15.01 -5.20
C GLN A 113 5.62 15.56 -6.09
N PHE A 114 5.26 14.76 -7.09
CA PHE A 114 4.43 15.15 -8.23
C PHE A 114 5.11 16.17 -9.17
N LEU A 115 4.56 16.28 -10.39
CA LEU A 115 5.10 17.18 -11.43
C LEU A 115 4.99 18.67 -11.07
N ASP A 116 4.16 19.03 -10.09
CA ASP A 116 3.97 20.39 -9.59
C ASP A 116 4.54 20.60 -8.17
N GLY A 117 5.20 19.58 -7.58
CA GLY A 117 5.83 19.70 -6.27
C GLY A 117 4.86 19.89 -5.10
N ARG A 118 3.57 19.59 -5.26
CA ARG A 118 2.54 19.90 -4.24
C ARG A 118 2.68 19.13 -2.94
N GLU A 119 3.37 17.99 -2.95
CA GLU A 119 3.68 17.23 -1.74
C GLU A 119 5.15 17.39 -1.35
N PRO A 120 5.47 17.58 -0.06
CA PRO A 120 6.82 17.90 0.34
C PRO A 120 7.78 16.71 0.26
N ASP A 121 7.30 15.48 0.37
CA ASP A 121 8.10 14.24 0.35
C ASP A 121 7.26 13.00 -0.01
N LEU A 122 7.90 11.83 -0.05
CA LEU A 122 7.26 10.55 -0.40
C LEU A 122 6.15 10.13 0.57
N ALA A 123 6.23 10.52 1.84
CA ALA A 123 5.18 10.17 2.81
C ALA A 123 3.93 11.01 2.54
N GLY A 124 4.07 12.32 2.33
CA GLY A 124 2.95 13.18 1.93
C GLY A 124 2.32 12.75 0.61
N GLN A 125 3.13 12.31 -0.36
CA GLN A 125 2.63 11.78 -1.63
C GLN A 125 1.79 10.50 -1.50
N ALA A 126 2.08 9.66 -0.52
CA ALA A 126 1.41 8.38 -0.33
C ALA A 126 0.03 8.49 0.35
N GLY A 127 -0.25 9.60 1.04
CA GLY A 127 -1.50 9.86 1.76
C GLY A 127 -1.35 9.88 3.27
#